data_AF-A0A519SDP7-F1
#
_entry.id   AF-A0A519SDP7-F1
#
_cell.length_a   1.000
_cell.length_b   1.000
_cell.length_c   1.000
_cell.angle_alpha   90.00
_cell.angle_beta   90.00
_cell.angle_gamma   90.00
#
_symmetry.space_group_name_H-M   'P 1'
#
loop_
_entity.id
_entity.type
_entity.pdbx_description
1 polymer ?
#
loop_
_entity_poly.entity_id
_entity_poly.type
_entity_poly.pdbx_seq_one_letter_code
_entity_poly.pdbx_strand_id
1 'polypeptide(L)'
;AADDICYRIIDFEDGLKLGLIDHERGLALLRALRAAAPNARPKGAGSSGTQWRDWQEELGYLRATLIGQLVDETATRFAQHAPAILAGEYDAPLVKELSGYEYLQEIQRLSIDKLYRSRPVLEIEAAGFEVLGGLLDAFLCASFDEKKNHRSKKLLDLLPNQFRAIGPQAGASAYEQILLLTDYVAGMTDQHALSLYKTIKGIELPKGF
;
A
#
# COMPACT_ATOMS: atom_id res chain seq x y z
N ALA A 1 -7.04 -0.58 -11.65
CA ALA A 1 -6.56 0.21 -12.80
C ALA A 1 -5.80 1.45 -12.35
N ALA A 2 -6.44 2.47 -11.77
CA ALA A 2 -5.72 3.65 -11.25
C ALA A 2 -4.66 3.24 -10.20
N ASP A 3 -5.06 2.38 -9.26
CA ASP A 3 -4.17 1.82 -8.23
C ASP A 3 -2.97 1.08 -8.83
N ASP A 4 -3.21 0.17 -9.78
CA ASP A 4 -2.15 -0.56 -10.50
C ASP A 4 -1.15 0.37 -11.19
N ILE A 5 -1.63 1.45 -11.83
CA ILE A 5 -0.77 2.41 -12.54
C ILE A 5 0.07 3.18 -11.52
N CYS A 6 -0.54 3.67 -10.43
CA CYS A 6 0.14 4.41 -9.39
C CYS A 6 1.27 3.59 -8.76
N TYR A 7 0.98 2.39 -8.24
CA TYR A 7 2.03 1.58 -7.60
C TYR A 7 3.12 1.13 -8.58
N ARG A 8 2.77 0.87 -9.85
CA ARG A 8 3.79 0.45 -10.83
C ARG A 8 4.70 1.60 -11.25
N ILE A 9 4.24 2.84 -11.28
CA ILE A 9 5.07 3.97 -11.73
C ILE A 9 5.72 4.71 -10.56
N ILE A 10 4.96 5.02 -9.51
CA ILE A 10 5.42 5.85 -8.39
C ILE A 10 6.39 5.08 -7.49
N ASP A 11 6.03 3.87 -7.04
CA ASP A 11 6.93 3.09 -6.19
C ASP A 11 8.20 2.69 -6.95
N PHE A 12 8.08 2.45 -8.26
CA PHE A 12 9.25 2.17 -9.09
C PHE A 12 10.19 3.39 -9.18
N GLU A 13 9.64 4.60 -9.31
CA GLU A 13 10.40 5.85 -9.21
C GLU A 13 11.12 5.98 -7.86
N ASP A 14 10.45 5.66 -6.75
CA ASP A 14 11.07 5.67 -5.42
C ASP A 14 12.19 4.63 -5.31
N GLY A 15 12.00 3.44 -5.86
CA GLY A 15 13.04 2.41 -5.94
C GLY A 15 14.28 2.86 -6.70
N LEU A 16 14.12 3.66 -7.77
CA LEU A 16 15.22 4.27 -8.52
C LEU A 16 15.92 5.37 -7.70
N LYS A 17 15.15 6.26 -7.06
CA LYS A 17 15.68 7.37 -6.23
C LYS A 17 16.44 6.89 -5.01
N LEU A 18 16.00 5.79 -4.41
CA LEU A 18 16.67 5.14 -3.28
C LEU A 18 17.91 4.33 -3.71
N GLY A 19 18.19 4.23 -5.02
CA GLY A 19 19.30 3.44 -5.55
C GLY A 19 19.13 1.92 -5.38
N LEU A 20 17.91 1.46 -5.08
CA LEU A 20 17.59 0.04 -4.94
C LEU A 20 17.43 -0.64 -6.31
N ILE A 21 17.02 0.14 -7.31
CA ILE A 21 16.90 -0.26 -8.70
C ILE A 21 17.91 0.56 -9.52
N ASP A 22 18.67 -0.12 -10.37
CA ASP A 22 19.60 0.54 -11.27
C ASP A 22 18.86 1.50 -12.22
N HIS A 23 19.31 2.76 -12.25
CA HIS A 23 18.61 3.83 -12.95
C HIS A 23 18.67 3.69 -14.48
N GLU A 24 19.77 3.17 -15.04
CA GLU A 24 19.88 2.94 -16.48
C GLU A 24 18.88 1.88 -16.93
N ARG A 25 18.82 0.75 -16.20
CA ARG A 25 17.84 -0.31 -16.44
C ARG A 25 16.41 0.18 -16.25
N GLY A 26 16.13 0.94 -15.18
CA GLY A 26 14.80 1.45 -14.89
C GLY A 26 14.29 2.41 -15.97
N LEU A 27 15.14 3.36 -16.39
CA LEU A 27 14.79 4.29 -17.47
C LEU A 27 14.59 3.55 -18.80
N ALA A 28 15.38 2.52 -19.09
CA ALA A 28 15.18 1.71 -20.29
C ALA A 28 13.80 1.04 -20.32
N LEU A 29 13.33 0.50 -19.19
CA LEU A 29 11.98 -0.09 -19.06
C LEU A 29 10.88 0.96 -19.24
N LEU A 30 11.01 2.13 -18.62
CA LEU A 30 10.02 3.21 -18.74
C LEU A 30 9.95 3.75 -20.18
N ARG A 31 11.09 3.88 -20.86
CA ARG A 31 11.13 4.24 -22.28
C ARG A 31 10.46 3.19 -23.17
N ALA A 32 10.70 1.91 -22.90
CA ALA A 32 10.09 0.80 -23.64
C ALA A 32 8.56 0.77 -23.43
N LEU A 33 8.11 0.90 -22.19
CA LEU A 33 6.69 1.04 -21.84
C LEU A 33 6.02 2.21 -22.58
N ARG A 34 6.71 3.36 -22.65
CA ARG A 34 6.22 4.53 -23.39
C ARG A 34 6.13 4.27 -24.89
N ALA A 35 7.14 3.61 -25.45
CA ALA A 35 7.18 3.28 -26.87
C ALA A 35 6.12 2.25 -27.29
N ALA A 36 5.61 1.44 -26.35
CA ALA A 36 4.58 0.44 -26.60
C ALA A 36 3.18 1.04 -26.81
N ALA A 37 2.95 2.32 -26.50
CA ALA A 37 1.62 2.92 -26.67
C ALA A 37 1.18 2.94 -28.14
N PRO A 38 -0.11 2.71 -28.43
CA PRO A 38 -0.65 2.84 -29.79
C PRO A 38 -0.47 4.25 -30.38
N ASN A 39 -0.49 5.27 -29.51
CA ASN A 39 -0.32 6.69 -29.87
C ASN A 39 1.09 7.22 -29.57
N ALA A 40 2.09 6.35 -29.40
CA ALA A 40 3.46 6.78 -29.16
C ALA A 40 3.91 7.68 -30.31
N ARG A 41 4.21 8.96 -30.02
CA ARG A 41 4.81 9.86 -31.01
C ARG A 41 6.08 9.18 -31.56
N PRO A 42 6.28 9.13 -32.89
CA PRO A 42 7.49 8.54 -33.46
C PRO A 42 8.73 9.14 -32.80
N LYS A 43 9.80 8.35 -32.70
CA LYS A 43 11.12 8.69 -32.10
C LYS A 43 11.77 10.01 -32.60
N GLY A 44 11.14 10.75 -33.52
CA GLY A 44 11.60 12.02 -34.09
C GLY A 44 10.77 13.27 -33.74
N ALA A 45 9.66 13.19 -32.99
CA ALA A 45 8.83 14.39 -32.72
C ALA A 45 9.18 15.13 -31.40
N GLY A 46 10.26 14.73 -30.71
CA GLY A 46 10.69 15.42 -29.49
C GLY A 46 11.92 14.85 -28.77
N SER A 47 12.59 13.81 -29.27
CA SER A 47 13.71 13.16 -28.57
C SER A 47 15.04 13.15 -29.33
N SER A 48 15.14 13.73 -30.53
CA SER A 48 16.43 13.87 -31.21
C SER A 48 17.22 15.13 -30.77
N GLY A 49 16.82 15.78 -29.67
CA GLY A 49 17.48 17.01 -29.19
C GLY A 49 17.21 17.44 -27.74
N THR A 50 16.48 16.66 -26.94
CA THR A 50 16.29 17.00 -25.52
C THR A 50 17.49 16.51 -24.71
N GLN A 51 18.32 17.44 -24.28
CA GLN A 51 19.38 17.17 -23.33
C GLN A 51 18.82 17.31 -21.90
N TRP A 52 18.76 16.20 -21.19
CA TRP A 52 18.44 16.20 -19.76
C TRP A 52 19.65 16.65 -18.95
N ARG A 53 19.42 17.39 -17.87
CA ARG A 53 20.46 17.77 -16.91
C ARG A 53 21.00 16.54 -16.17
N ASP A 54 20.11 15.65 -15.79
CA ASP A 54 20.40 14.37 -15.15
C ASP A 54 19.29 13.34 -15.42
N TRP A 55 19.49 12.11 -14.93
CA TRP A 55 18.55 11.01 -15.07
C TRP A 55 17.24 11.23 -14.30
N GLN A 56 17.22 12.08 -13.27
CA GLN A 56 16.03 12.37 -12.48
C GLN A 56 15.08 13.31 -13.22
N GLU A 57 15.62 14.26 -13.98
CA GLU A 57 14.84 15.12 -14.86
C GLU A 57 14.14 14.30 -15.95
N GLU A 58 14.86 13.35 -16.56
CA GLU A 58 14.26 12.41 -17.51
C GLU A 58 13.18 11.54 -16.85
N LEU A 59 13.43 11.01 -15.65
CA LEU A 59 12.47 10.21 -14.90
C LEU A 59 11.17 11.00 -14.63
N GLY A 60 11.28 12.26 -14.21
CA GLY A 60 10.13 13.14 -13.97
C GLY A 60 9.28 13.34 -15.23
N TYR A 61 9.93 13.51 -16.39
CA TYR A 61 9.25 13.60 -17.69
C TYR A 61 8.59 12.28 -18.10
N LEU A 62 9.30 11.15 -17.95
CA LEU A 62 8.76 9.83 -18.25
C LEU A 62 7.55 9.53 -17.38
N ARG A 63 7.59 9.81 -16.07
CA ARG A 63 6.43 9.66 -15.17
C ARG A 63 5.22 10.43 -15.69
N ALA A 64 5.37 11.74 -15.94
CA ALA A 64 4.25 12.59 -16.33
C ALA A 64 3.62 12.13 -17.66
N THR A 65 4.45 11.75 -18.63
CA THR A 65 3.96 11.29 -19.95
C THR A 65 3.39 9.89 -19.91
N LEU A 66 3.99 8.97 -19.15
CA LEU A 66 3.50 7.59 -18.98
C LEU A 66 2.16 7.54 -18.25
N ILE A 67 1.98 8.30 -17.18
CA ILE A 67 0.71 8.32 -16.44
C ILE A 67 -0.43 8.76 -17.37
N GLY A 68 -0.24 9.86 -18.12
CA GLY A 68 -1.25 10.32 -19.08
C GLY A 68 -1.57 9.26 -20.14
N GLN A 69 -0.53 8.67 -20.73
CA GLN A 69 -0.66 7.59 -21.71
C GLN A 69 -1.46 6.39 -21.17
N LEU A 70 -1.11 5.89 -19.98
CA LEU A 70 -1.76 4.73 -19.37
C LEU A 70 -3.20 5.02 -18.97
N VAL A 71 -3.50 6.26 -18.53
CA VAL A 71 -4.86 6.70 -18.22
C VAL A 71 -5.73 6.74 -19.49
N ASP A 72 -5.23 7.33 -20.58
CA ASP A 72 -5.97 7.42 -21.85
C ASP A 72 -6.27 6.04 -22.43
N GLU A 73 -5.29 5.15 -22.40
CA GLU A 73 -5.45 3.78 -22.87
C GLU A 73 -6.43 2.99 -21.98
N THR A 74 -6.33 3.13 -20.66
CA THR A 74 -7.27 2.52 -19.71
C THR A 74 -8.70 3.01 -19.93
N ALA A 75 -8.90 4.32 -20.15
CA ALA A 75 -10.21 4.90 -20.43
C ALA A 75 -10.80 4.33 -21.74
N THR A 76 -9.95 4.15 -22.76
CA THR A 76 -10.35 3.52 -24.02
C THR A 76 -10.79 2.06 -23.80
N ARG A 77 -10.03 1.28 -23.04
CA ARG A 77 -10.39 -0.11 -22.68
C ARG A 77 -11.67 -0.18 -21.87
N PHE A 78 -11.85 0.72 -20.91
CA PHE A 78 -13.08 0.82 -20.14
C PHE A 78 -14.29 1.09 -21.05
N ALA A 79 -14.18 2.05 -21.98
CA ALA A 79 -15.27 2.35 -22.91
C ALA A 79 -15.63 1.16 -23.82
N GLN A 80 -14.63 0.37 -24.23
CA GLN A 80 -14.84 -0.86 -25.02
C GLN A 80 -15.60 -1.94 -24.23
N HIS A 81 -15.29 -2.09 -22.94
CA HIS A 81 -15.88 -3.10 -22.06
C HIS A 81 -17.07 -2.62 -21.24
N ALA A 82 -17.48 -1.34 -21.39
CA ALA A 82 -18.51 -0.72 -20.56
C ALA A 82 -19.82 -1.53 -20.47
N PRO A 83 -20.35 -2.13 -21.56
CA PRO A 83 -21.55 -2.97 -21.46
C PRO A 83 -21.38 -4.18 -20.52
N ALA A 84 -20.25 -4.90 -20.63
CA ALA A 84 -19.96 -6.08 -19.81
C ALA A 84 -19.66 -5.69 -18.35
N ILE A 85 -18.96 -4.57 -18.13
CA ILE A 85 -18.71 -4.04 -16.79
C ILE A 85 -20.03 -3.68 -16.10
N LEU A 86 -20.95 -3.01 -16.80
CA LEU A 86 -22.26 -2.64 -16.26
C LEU A 86 -23.17 -3.85 -15.99
N ALA A 87 -23.00 -4.94 -16.76
CA ALA A 87 -23.67 -6.20 -16.51
C ALA A 87 -23.02 -7.03 -15.37
N GLY A 88 -21.85 -6.63 -14.86
CA GLY A 88 -21.09 -7.41 -13.89
C GLY A 88 -20.45 -8.68 -14.47
N GLU A 89 -20.28 -8.75 -15.79
CA GLU A 89 -19.76 -9.92 -16.51
C GLU A 89 -18.26 -9.83 -16.82
N TYR A 90 -17.66 -8.64 -16.66
CA TYR A 90 -16.24 -8.41 -16.92
C TYR A 90 -15.39 -8.74 -15.68
N ASP A 91 -14.63 -9.84 -15.74
CA ASP A 91 -13.85 -10.41 -14.62
C ASP A 91 -12.32 -10.31 -14.83
N ALA A 92 -11.85 -9.21 -15.40
CA ALA A 92 -10.43 -8.98 -15.62
C ALA A 92 -9.98 -7.58 -15.17
N PRO A 93 -8.73 -7.41 -14.68
CA PRO A 93 -8.18 -6.07 -14.49
C PRO A 93 -7.85 -5.40 -15.82
N LEU A 94 -8.37 -4.20 -16.05
CA LEU A 94 -8.13 -3.41 -17.29
C LEU A 94 -6.64 -3.22 -17.62
N VAL A 95 -5.76 -3.19 -16.61
CA VAL A 95 -4.32 -3.04 -16.78
C VAL A 95 -3.70 -4.17 -17.62
N LYS A 96 -4.32 -5.36 -17.64
CA LYS A 96 -3.84 -6.52 -18.43
C LYS A 96 -4.01 -6.34 -19.93
N GLU A 97 -4.86 -5.43 -20.36
CA GLU A 97 -5.16 -5.17 -21.77
C GLU A 97 -4.44 -3.93 -22.33
N LEU A 98 -3.55 -3.34 -21.53
CA LEU A 98 -2.70 -2.24 -21.97
C LEU A 98 -1.57 -2.78 -22.83
N SER A 99 -1.22 -2.06 -23.89
CA SER A 99 -0.23 -2.50 -24.88
C SER A 99 1.18 -2.69 -24.30
N GLY A 100 1.49 -2.00 -23.19
CA GLY A 100 2.75 -2.12 -22.47
C GLY A 100 2.71 -3.04 -21.24
N TYR A 101 1.72 -3.94 -21.13
CA TYR A 101 1.52 -4.75 -19.93
C TYR A 101 2.75 -5.58 -19.53
N GLU A 102 3.51 -6.12 -20.48
CA GLU A 102 4.73 -6.88 -20.19
C GLU A 102 5.79 -6.04 -19.46
N TYR A 103 5.93 -4.76 -19.82
CA TYR A 103 6.85 -3.84 -19.14
C TYR A 103 6.34 -3.48 -17.76
N LEU A 104 5.02 -3.29 -17.61
CA LEU A 104 4.39 -3.07 -16.31
C LEU A 104 4.57 -4.29 -15.39
N GLN A 105 4.61 -5.52 -15.93
CA GLN A 105 4.92 -6.72 -15.16
C GLN A 105 6.39 -6.78 -14.74
N GLU A 106 7.32 -6.44 -15.64
CA GLU A 106 8.75 -6.41 -15.30
C GLU A 106 9.06 -5.31 -14.27
N ILE A 107 8.44 -4.15 -14.40
CA ILE A 107 8.48 -3.07 -13.40
C ILE A 107 7.99 -3.57 -12.04
N GLN A 108 6.79 -4.19 -12.00
CA GLN A 108 6.26 -4.75 -10.76
C GLN A 108 7.19 -5.80 -10.15
N ARG A 109 7.76 -6.68 -10.98
CA ARG A 109 8.69 -7.71 -10.53
C ARG A 109 9.94 -7.10 -9.90
N LEU A 110 10.49 -6.04 -10.51
CA LEU A 110 11.64 -5.32 -9.97
C LEU A 110 11.31 -4.57 -8.69
N SER A 111 10.14 -3.91 -8.61
CA SER A 111 9.68 -3.28 -7.36
C SER A 111 9.57 -4.31 -6.23
N ILE A 112 9.00 -5.48 -6.49
CA ILE A 112 8.94 -6.56 -5.49
C ILE A 112 10.35 -7.01 -5.08
N ASP A 113 11.21 -7.33 -6.03
CA ASP A 113 12.53 -7.89 -5.75
C ASP A 113 13.47 -6.91 -5.04
N LYS A 114 13.41 -5.63 -5.40
CA LYS A 114 14.40 -4.62 -4.99
C LYS A 114 13.88 -3.63 -3.95
N LEU A 115 12.62 -3.22 -4.05
CA LEU A 115 12.04 -2.21 -3.14
C LEU A 115 11.31 -2.87 -1.98
N TYR A 116 10.28 -3.67 -2.24
CA TYR A 116 9.44 -4.24 -1.17
C TYR A 116 10.17 -5.32 -0.37
N ARG A 117 11.15 -6.00 -0.98
CA ARG A 117 12.03 -6.96 -0.28
C ARG A 117 13.33 -6.33 0.21
N SER A 118 13.43 -5.00 0.18
CA SER A 118 14.58 -4.32 0.78
C SER A 118 14.61 -4.56 2.29
N ARG A 119 15.83 -4.59 2.85
CA ARG A 119 16.02 -4.90 4.26
C ARG A 119 15.21 -4.01 5.21
N PRO A 120 15.17 -2.67 5.03
CA PRO A 120 14.37 -1.80 5.90
C PRO A 120 12.87 -2.10 5.84
N VAL A 121 12.32 -2.40 4.66
CA VAL A 121 10.89 -2.74 4.51
C VAL A 121 10.57 -4.04 5.25
N LEU A 122 11.39 -5.08 5.07
CA LEU A 122 11.20 -6.36 5.77
C LEU A 122 11.29 -6.23 7.29
N GLU A 123 12.18 -5.36 7.80
CA GLU A 123 12.29 -5.10 9.23
C GLU A 123 11.06 -4.38 9.79
N ILE A 124 10.51 -3.41 9.02
CA ILE A 124 9.27 -2.71 9.37
C ILE A 124 8.09 -3.68 9.37
N GLU A 125 7.94 -4.52 8.33
CA GLU A 125 6.87 -5.51 8.24
C GLU A 125 6.94 -6.54 9.37
N ALA A 126 8.15 -7.06 9.67
CA ALA A 126 8.36 -7.99 10.76
C ALA A 126 7.98 -7.39 12.12
N ALA A 127 8.34 -6.13 12.38
CA ALA A 127 7.92 -5.43 13.58
C ALA A 127 6.40 -5.21 13.61
N GLY A 128 5.78 -4.92 12.46
CA GLY A 128 4.34 -4.77 12.31
C GLY A 128 3.56 -6.02 12.73
N PHE A 129 4.02 -7.22 12.34
CA PHE A 129 3.40 -8.48 12.76
C PHE A 129 3.39 -8.67 14.28
N GLU A 130 4.51 -8.38 14.94
CA GLU A 130 4.62 -8.48 16.41
C GLU A 130 3.75 -7.44 17.12
N VAL A 131 3.71 -6.21 16.60
CA VAL A 131 2.89 -5.12 17.17
C VAL A 131 1.41 -5.46 17.06
N LEU A 132 0.91 -5.79 15.87
CA LEU A 132 -0.51 -6.07 15.64
C LEU A 132 -0.95 -7.33 16.39
N GLY A 133 -0.19 -8.42 16.26
CA GLY A 133 -0.48 -9.67 16.96
C GLY A 133 -0.48 -9.49 18.47
N GLY A 134 0.50 -8.76 19.00
CA GLY A 134 0.61 -8.54 20.43
C GLY A 134 -0.43 -7.57 21.02
N LEU A 135 -0.91 -6.59 20.24
CA LEU A 135 -2.04 -5.73 20.64
C LEU A 135 -3.36 -6.52 20.67
N LEU A 136 -3.64 -7.28 19.61
CA LEU A 136 -4.84 -8.13 19.54
C LEU A 136 -4.85 -9.16 20.67
N ASP A 137 -3.74 -9.87 20.88
CA ASP A 137 -3.59 -10.83 21.98
C ASP A 137 -3.86 -10.17 23.34
N ALA A 138 -3.24 -9.03 23.62
CA ALA A 138 -3.40 -8.33 24.89
C ALA A 138 -4.86 -7.96 25.18
N PHE A 139 -5.58 -7.40 24.19
CA PHE A 139 -6.95 -6.96 24.37
C PHE A 139 -7.96 -8.11 24.35
N LEU A 140 -7.78 -9.10 23.47
CA LEU A 140 -8.64 -10.28 23.42
C LEU A 140 -8.54 -11.08 24.73
N CYS A 141 -7.32 -11.36 25.20
CA CYS A 141 -7.14 -12.04 26.48
C CYS A 141 -7.73 -11.23 27.64
N ALA A 142 -7.65 -9.90 27.61
CA ALA A 142 -8.23 -9.06 28.65
C ALA A 142 -9.78 -9.04 28.61
N SER A 143 -10.38 -8.99 27.42
CA SER A 143 -11.85 -8.98 27.24
C SER A 143 -12.49 -10.30 27.61
N PHE A 144 -11.81 -11.42 27.36
CA PHE A 144 -12.29 -12.76 27.65
C PHE A 144 -11.66 -13.38 28.91
N ASP A 145 -11.06 -12.58 29.79
CA ASP A 145 -10.54 -13.04 31.08
C ASP A 145 -11.68 -13.36 32.06
N GLU A 146 -11.99 -14.65 32.21
CA GLU A 146 -13.00 -15.15 33.16
C GLU A 146 -12.73 -14.73 34.60
N LYS A 147 -11.46 -14.58 34.99
CA LYS A 147 -11.05 -14.24 36.36
C LYS A 147 -11.14 -12.74 36.64
N LYS A 148 -11.31 -11.91 35.60
CA LYS A 148 -11.41 -10.45 35.68
C LYS A 148 -10.26 -9.84 36.50
N ASN A 149 -9.04 -10.28 36.23
CA ASN A 149 -7.86 -9.85 36.97
C ASN A 149 -7.66 -8.33 36.86
N HIS A 150 -7.04 -7.74 37.89
CA HIS A 150 -6.77 -6.29 37.91
C HIS A 150 -6.00 -5.82 36.66
N ARG A 151 -5.05 -6.63 36.18
CA ARG A 151 -4.30 -6.37 34.94
C ARG A 151 -5.24 -6.24 33.73
N SER A 152 -6.15 -7.19 33.54
CA SER A 152 -7.10 -7.21 32.43
C SER A 152 -8.00 -5.98 32.47
N LYS A 153 -8.50 -5.62 33.65
CA LYS A 153 -9.28 -4.38 33.83
C LYS A 153 -8.49 -3.14 33.40
N LYS A 154 -7.24 -3.01 33.83
CA LYS A 154 -6.38 -1.87 33.46
C LYS A 154 -6.07 -1.82 31.96
N LEU A 155 -5.89 -2.96 31.30
CA LEU A 155 -5.73 -3.01 29.85
C LEU A 155 -7.00 -2.54 29.13
N LEU A 156 -8.17 -3.02 29.56
CA LEU A 156 -9.46 -2.61 28.96
C LEU A 156 -9.76 -1.13 29.21
N ASP A 157 -9.23 -0.53 30.29
CA ASP A 157 -9.36 0.91 30.54
C ASP A 157 -8.53 1.78 29.57
N LEU A 158 -7.59 1.18 28.82
CA LEU A 158 -6.89 1.86 27.72
C LEU A 158 -7.73 1.91 26.43
N LEU A 159 -8.76 1.07 26.31
CA LEU A 159 -9.65 1.05 25.16
C LEU A 159 -10.67 2.18 25.24
N PRO A 160 -10.90 2.94 24.15
CA PRO A 160 -12.04 3.84 24.07
C PRO A 160 -13.36 3.08 24.29
N ASN A 161 -14.32 3.72 24.96
CA ASN A 161 -15.58 3.09 25.34
C ASN A 161 -16.38 2.50 24.17
N GLN A 162 -16.26 3.08 22.97
CA GLN A 162 -16.93 2.63 21.75
C GLN A 162 -16.39 1.29 21.18
N PHE A 163 -15.30 0.76 21.74
CA PHE A 163 -14.71 -0.53 21.34
C PHE A 163 -14.80 -1.56 22.47
N ARG A 164 -15.67 -1.31 23.46
CA ARG A 164 -15.86 -2.14 24.65
C ARG A 164 -17.31 -2.58 24.73
N ALA A 165 -17.56 -3.80 25.20
CA ALA A 165 -18.91 -4.32 25.47
C ALA A 165 -19.55 -3.66 26.71
N ILE A 166 -19.73 -2.34 26.65
CA ILE A 166 -20.32 -1.50 27.69
C ILE A 166 -21.27 -0.49 27.06
N GLY A 167 -22.10 0.17 27.87
CA GLY A 167 -23.01 1.21 27.39
C GLY A 167 -23.91 0.70 26.25
N PRO A 168 -23.97 1.37 25.08
CA PRO A 168 -24.75 0.92 23.94
C PRO A 168 -24.39 -0.48 23.43
N GLN A 169 -23.19 -0.98 23.73
CA GLN A 169 -22.64 -2.26 23.25
C GLN A 169 -22.63 -3.34 24.35
N ALA A 170 -23.29 -3.13 25.49
CA ALA A 170 -23.26 -4.06 26.63
C ALA A 170 -23.78 -5.49 26.31
N GLY A 171 -24.57 -5.64 25.25
CA GLY A 171 -25.08 -6.93 24.77
C GLY A 171 -24.26 -7.60 23.67
N ALA A 172 -23.07 -7.05 23.32
CA ALA A 172 -22.25 -7.58 22.24
C ALA A 172 -21.84 -9.04 22.49
N SER A 173 -22.12 -9.91 21.52
CA SER A 173 -21.66 -11.28 21.46
C SER A 173 -20.13 -11.36 21.41
N ALA A 174 -19.56 -12.55 21.64
CA ALA A 174 -18.11 -12.74 21.53
C ALA A 174 -17.58 -12.35 20.14
N TYR A 175 -18.34 -12.66 19.08
CA TYR A 175 -18.02 -12.27 17.71
C TYR A 175 -17.97 -10.74 17.54
N GLU A 176 -18.99 -10.04 18.00
CA GLU A 176 -19.04 -8.57 17.92
C GLU A 176 -17.94 -7.92 18.76
N GLN A 177 -17.59 -8.49 19.92
CA GLN A 177 -16.46 -8.01 20.73
C GLN A 177 -15.12 -8.16 20.01
N ILE A 178 -14.90 -9.28 19.32
CA ILE A 178 -13.70 -9.49 18.50
C ILE A 178 -13.66 -8.46 17.36
N LEU A 179 -14.80 -8.18 16.71
CA LEU A 179 -14.89 -7.14 15.69
C LEU A 179 -14.56 -5.76 16.25
N LEU A 180 -15.14 -5.36 17.38
CA LEU A 180 -14.86 -4.07 18.03
C LEU A 180 -13.37 -3.89 18.33
N LEU A 181 -12.70 -4.95 18.81
CA LEU A 181 -11.26 -4.91 19.07
C LEU A 181 -10.43 -4.89 17.78
N THR A 182 -10.87 -5.61 16.75
CA THR A 182 -10.21 -5.60 15.43
C THR A 182 -10.34 -4.23 14.79
N ASP A 183 -11.51 -3.60 14.86
CA ASP A 183 -11.77 -2.24 14.38
C ASP A 183 -10.89 -1.23 15.11
N TYR A 184 -10.73 -1.38 16.43
CA TYR A 184 -9.83 -0.51 17.20
C TYR A 184 -8.39 -0.63 16.74
N VAL A 185 -7.86 -1.85 16.60
CA VAL A 185 -6.46 -2.08 16.20
C VAL A 185 -6.23 -1.65 14.74
N ALA A 186 -7.15 -1.98 13.82
CA ALA A 186 -7.07 -1.59 12.42
C ALA A 186 -7.24 -0.08 12.20
N GLY A 187 -7.95 0.60 13.10
CA GLY A 187 -8.13 2.05 13.09
C GLY A 187 -6.95 2.86 13.63
N MET A 188 -5.89 2.21 14.14
CA MET A 188 -4.71 2.90 14.64
C MET A 188 -3.80 3.39 13.51
N THR A 189 -3.08 4.48 13.76
CA THR A 189 -1.89 4.80 12.98
C THR A 189 -0.71 3.95 13.43
N ASP A 190 0.27 3.71 12.55
CA ASP A 190 1.50 2.97 12.86
C ASP A 190 2.19 3.47 14.13
N GLN A 191 2.30 4.80 14.27
CA GLN A 191 2.92 5.43 15.43
C GLN A 191 2.14 5.17 16.71
N HIS A 192 0.81 5.20 16.64
CA HIS A 192 -0.04 4.92 17.80
C HIS A 192 0.05 3.44 18.21
N ALA A 193 -0.06 2.52 17.25
CA ALA A 193 0.04 1.07 17.50
C ALA A 193 1.39 0.70 18.12
N LEU A 194 2.50 1.20 17.55
CA LEU A 194 3.84 0.94 18.06
C LEU A 194 4.03 1.51 19.48
N SER A 195 3.55 2.74 19.73
CA SER A 195 3.64 3.39 21.04
C SER A 195 2.85 2.63 22.11
N LEU A 196 1.61 2.25 21.79
CA LEU A 196 0.74 1.50 22.68
C LEU A 196 1.32 0.11 22.97
N TYR A 197 1.82 -0.58 21.94
CA TYR A 197 2.46 -1.89 22.09
C TYR A 197 3.67 -1.82 23.04
N LYS A 198 4.57 -0.86 22.84
CA LYS A 198 5.72 -0.64 23.72
C LYS A 198 5.30 -0.33 25.16
N THR A 199 4.23 0.45 25.33
CA THR A 199 3.67 0.78 26.65
C THR A 199 3.13 -0.46 27.35
N ILE A 200 2.31 -1.26 26.67
CA ILE A 200 1.71 -2.49 27.22
C ILE A 200 2.77 -3.54 27.56
N LYS A 201 3.83 -3.65 26.74
CA LYS A 201 4.95 -4.57 26.98
C LYS A 201 5.99 -4.03 27.96
N GLY A 202 5.85 -2.81 28.46
CA GLY A 202 6.78 -2.20 29.42
C GLY A 202 8.14 -1.86 28.83
N ILE A 203 8.24 -1.70 27.51
CA ILE A 203 9.48 -1.35 26.79
C ILE A 203 9.75 0.15 26.91
N GLU A 204 8.71 0.97 26.80
CA GLU A 204 8.78 2.42 26.89
C GLU A 204 7.54 2.93 27.63
N LEU A 205 7.71 3.84 28.59
CA LEU A 205 6.60 4.49 29.27
C LEU A 205 6.19 5.77 28.51
N PRO A 206 4.92 6.19 28.59
CA PRO A 206 4.48 7.44 27.98
C PRO A 206 5.34 8.61 28.44
N LYS A 207 5.92 9.33 27.48
CA LYS A 207 6.68 10.55 27.74
C LYS A 207 5.70 11.71 27.90
N GLY A 208 5.20 11.93 29.12
CA GLY A 208 4.43 13.11 29.48
C GLY A 208 3.21 12.83 30.34
N PHE A 209 3.17 13.51 31.49
CA PHE A 209 1.94 14.12 32.00
C PHE A 209 2.04 15.62 31.73
#